data_AF-C0XIR3-F1
#
_entry.id   AF-C0XIR3-F1
#
_cell.length_a   1.000
_cell.length_b   1.000
_cell.length_c   1.000
_cell.angle_alpha   90.00
_cell.angle_beta   90.00
_cell.angle_gamma   90.00
#
_symmetry.space_group_name_H-M   'P 1'
#
loop_
_entity.id
_entity.type
_entity.pdbx_description
1 polymer ?
#
loop_
_entity_poly.entity_id
_entity_poly.type
_entity_poly.pdbx_seq_one_letter_code
_entity_poly.pdbx_strand_id
1 'polypeptide(L)'
;MAQELGTTDLGTYDYVSRVYNENMRLENYKLPTTSGDGEIIFFDTDEINLTMEIKEQRVEKITIITPAPQSSTYMQVFEGFEFGLDALGTWINTYHRSTSTHGPASDVVNGILASYNTTKNNVLTVSLTRAK
;
A
#
# COMPACT_ATOMS: atom_id res chain seq x y z
N MET A 1 -18.66 19.99 -1.73
CA MET A 1 -17.28 20.50 -1.71
C MET A 1 -16.48 19.62 -0.77
N ALA A 2 -15.87 18.55 -1.30
CA ALA A 2 -14.83 17.79 -0.63
C ALA A 2 -13.76 17.61 -1.70
N GLN A 3 -12.56 18.12 -1.42
CA GLN A 3 -11.42 18.03 -2.32
C GLN A 3 -10.91 16.59 -2.21
N GLU A 4 -11.56 15.68 -2.93
CA GLU A 4 -11.34 14.22 -2.84
C GLU A 4 -9.96 13.79 -3.35
N LEU A 5 -9.27 14.67 -4.07
CA LEU A 5 -7.95 14.41 -4.60
C LEU A 5 -7.09 15.67 -4.46
N GLY A 6 -6.03 15.57 -3.66
CA GLY A 6 -4.84 16.37 -3.90
C GLY A 6 -3.97 15.53 -4.83
N THR A 7 -3.55 16.09 -5.96
CA THR A 7 -2.62 15.52 -6.96
C THR A 7 -1.23 15.17 -6.40
N THR A 8 -1.10 15.04 -5.07
CA THR A 8 0.11 14.90 -4.25
C THR A 8 -0.18 14.26 -2.87
N ASP A 9 -1.32 13.59 -2.67
CA ASP A 9 -1.74 13.04 -1.37
C ASP A 9 -2.30 11.61 -1.52
N LEU A 10 -2.15 10.76 -0.50
CA LEU A 10 -2.77 9.41 -0.53
C LEU A 10 -4.30 9.49 -0.43
N GLY A 11 -4.83 10.58 0.11
CA GLY A 11 -6.27 10.82 0.25
C GLY A 11 -6.81 10.52 1.64
N THR A 12 -8.13 10.66 1.78
CA THR A 12 -8.84 10.28 3.00
C THR A 12 -8.94 8.75 3.10
N TYR A 13 -9.05 8.25 4.32
CA TYR A 13 -9.27 6.82 4.53
C TYR A 13 -10.53 6.31 3.81
N ASP A 14 -11.61 7.09 3.81
CA ASP A 14 -12.86 6.77 3.09
C ASP A 14 -12.60 6.55 1.59
N TYR A 15 -11.85 7.44 0.95
CA TYR A 15 -11.48 7.30 -0.46
C TYR A 15 -10.60 6.05 -0.68
N VAL A 16 -9.52 5.90 0.09
CA VAL A 16 -8.57 4.79 -0.05
C VAL A 16 -9.26 3.44 0.15
N SER A 17 -10.03 3.29 1.23
CA SER A 17 -10.76 2.06 1.54
C SER A 17 -11.79 1.71 0.49
N ARG A 18 -12.53 2.71 -0.03
CA ARG A 18 -13.51 2.50 -1.11
C ARG A 18 -12.84 1.99 -2.38
N VAL A 19 -11.87 2.71 -2.92
CA VAL A 19 -11.25 2.32 -4.21
C VAL A 19 -10.46 1.01 -4.09
N TYR A 20 -9.79 0.80 -2.96
CA TYR A 20 -9.15 -0.48 -2.65
C TYR A 20 -10.16 -1.63 -2.65
N ASN A 21 -11.28 -1.47 -1.92
CA ASN A 21 -12.30 -2.51 -1.80
C ASN A 21 -13.08 -2.77 -3.11
N GLU A 22 -13.22 -1.76 -3.96
CA GLU A 22 -13.83 -1.91 -5.30
C GLU A 22 -13.01 -2.86 -6.20
N ASN A 23 -11.69 -2.90 -5.99
CA ASN A 23 -10.78 -3.76 -6.75
C ASN A 23 -10.38 -5.04 -6.00
N MET A 24 -10.68 -5.13 -4.70
CA MET A 24 -10.32 -6.26 -3.86
C MET A 24 -11.26 -7.46 -4.04
N ARG A 25 -10.70 -8.55 -4.56
CA ARG A 25 -11.43 -9.82 -4.76
C ARG A 25 -11.39 -10.73 -3.54
N LEU A 26 -10.40 -10.58 -2.67
CA LEU A 26 -10.24 -11.41 -1.48
C LEU A 26 -11.03 -10.79 -0.33
N GLU A 27 -12.14 -11.43 0.05
CA GLU A 27 -13.04 -10.90 1.09
C GLU A 27 -12.34 -10.69 2.44
N ASN A 28 -11.42 -11.59 2.79
CA ASN A 28 -10.65 -11.53 4.04
C ASN A 28 -9.62 -10.38 4.07
N TYR A 29 -9.33 -9.77 2.92
CA TYR A 29 -8.41 -8.66 2.79
C TYR A 29 -9.13 -7.38 2.38
N LYS A 30 -10.43 -7.24 2.63
CA LYS A 30 -11.13 -5.97 2.48
C LYS A 30 -10.88 -5.07 3.68
N LEU A 31 -10.69 -3.78 3.42
CA LEU A 31 -10.59 -2.76 4.46
C LEU A 31 -11.99 -2.49 5.04
N PRO A 32 -12.11 -2.18 6.35
CA PRO A 32 -13.36 -1.70 6.91
C PRO A 32 -13.76 -0.37 6.25
N THR A 33 -15.05 -0.04 6.27
CA THR A 33 -15.57 1.19 5.66
C THR A 33 -15.19 2.45 6.44
N THR A 34 -14.79 2.30 7.70
CA THR A 34 -14.42 3.42 8.59
C THR A 34 -13.25 3.00 9.46
N SER A 35 -12.33 3.93 9.73
CA SER A 35 -11.21 3.75 10.64
C SER A 35 -11.00 4.99 11.50
N GLY A 36 -10.43 4.80 12.69
CA GLY A 36 -9.95 5.89 13.53
C GLY A 36 -8.61 6.45 13.05
N ASP A 37 -8.18 7.52 13.70
CA ASP A 37 -6.83 8.08 13.58
C ASP A 37 -5.84 7.27 14.44
N GLY A 38 -4.56 7.30 14.05
CA GLY A 38 -3.46 6.57 14.68
C GLY A 38 -2.78 5.58 13.73
N GLU A 39 -1.92 4.75 14.29
CA GLU A 39 -1.36 3.57 13.60
C GLU A 39 -2.35 2.42 13.75
N ILE A 40 -2.95 2.00 12.65
CA ILE A 40 -4.00 0.97 12.60
C ILE A 40 -3.50 -0.23 11.81
N ILE A 41 -3.53 -1.40 12.45
CA ILE A 41 -3.23 -2.69 11.81
C ILE A 41 -4.54 -3.25 11.25
N PHE A 42 -4.65 -3.33 9.93
CA PHE A 42 -5.84 -3.86 9.26
C PHE A 42 -5.75 -5.36 9.06
N PHE A 43 -4.57 -5.87 8.71
CA PHE A 43 -4.31 -7.30 8.54
C PHE A 43 -3.07 -7.67 9.34
N ASP A 44 -3.17 -8.73 10.12
CA ASP A 44 -2.05 -9.32 10.85
C ASP A 44 -2.11 -10.84 10.67
N THR A 45 -1.71 -11.29 9.49
CA THR A 45 -1.71 -12.70 9.10
C THR A 45 -0.28 -13.17 8.83
N ASP A 46 -0.06 -14.48 8.81
CA ASP A 46 1.25 -15.05 8.47
C ASP A 46 1.72 -14.68 7.04
N GLU A 47 0.80 -14.28 6.16
CA GLU A 47 1.10 -13.97 4.75
C GLU A 47 1.17 -12.46 4.46
N ILE A 48 0.33 -11.66 5.11
CA ILE A 48 0.25 -10.21 4.93
C ILE A 48 0.04 -9.55 6.29
N ASN A 49 0.91 -8.59 6.60
CA ASN A 49 0.68 -7.58 7.61
C ASN A 49 0.48 -6.22 6.92
N LEU A 50 -0.65 -5.56 7.17
CA LEU A 50 -0.99 -4.26 6.61
C LEU A 50 -1.27 -3.28 7.75
N THR A 51 -0.50 -2.20 7.78
CA THR A 51 -0.64 -1.12 8.74
C THR A 51 -0.80 0.21 8.00
N MET A 52 -1.68 1.09 8.48
CA MET A 52 -1.74 2.46 8.00
C MET A 52 -1.57 3.45 9.14
N GLU A 53 -0.90 4.56 8.85
CA GLU A 53 -0.88 5.73 9.71
C GLU A 53 -1.94 6.71 9.19
N ILE A 54 -2.94 6.98 10.02
CA ILE A 54 -4.07 7.85 9.69
C ILE A 54 -4.06 9.05 10.64
N LYS A 55 -4.15 10.26 10.11
CA LYS A 55 -4.19 11.49 10.89
C LYS A 55 -5.25 12.41 10.34
N GLU A 56 -6.18 12.85 11.20
CA GLU A 56 -7.31 13.69 10.80
C GLU A 56 -8.07 13.07 9.62
N GLN A 57 -8.28 11.74 9.67
CA GLN A 57 -8.90 10.91 8.63
C GLN A 57 -8.16 10.86 7.27
N ARG A 58 -6.92 11.36 7.21
CA ARG A 58 -6.05 11.27 6.03
C ARG A 58 -5.03 10.16 6.22
N VAL A 59 -4.79 9.40 5.17
CA VAL A 59 -3.76 8.36 5.19
C VAL A 59 -2.40 9.02 4.92
N GLU A 60 -1.48 8.93 5.88
CA GLU A 60 -0.13 9.49 5.76
C GLU A 60 0.87 8.45 5.24
N LYS A 61 0.67 7.20 5.66
CA LYS A 61 1.53 6.07 5.30
C LYS A 61 0.74 4.78 5.24
N ILE A 62 1.04 3.95 4.26
CA ILE A 62 0.59 2.56 4.17
C ILE A 62 1.82 1.68 4.21
N THR A 63 1.83 0.67 5.06
CA THR A 63 2.93 -0.29 5.19
C THR A 63 2.40 -1.70 4.97
N ILE A 64 2.99 -2.43 4.03
CA ILE A 64 2.65 -3.83 3.74
C ILE A 64 3.90 -4.66 3.98
N ILE A 65 3.78 -5.71 4.77
CA ILE A 65 4.87 -6.66 5.03
C ILE A 65 4.39 -8.05 4.61
N THR A 66 5.20 -8.76 3.83
CA THR A 66 4.92 -10.13 3.42
C THR A 66 6.19 -10.99 3.39
N PRO A 67 6.17 -12.22 3.92
CA PRO A 67 7.22 -13.21 3.68
C PRO A 67 7.09 -13.90 2.31
N ALA A 68 6.00 -13.67 1.59
CA ALA A 68 5.70 -14.29 0.30
C ALA A 68 5.45 -13.22 -0.78
N PRO A 69 6.47 -12.43 -1.18
CA PRO A 69 6.32 -11.33 -2.14
C PRO A 69 5.84 -11.76 -3.53
N GLN A 70 5.95 -13.04 -3.88
CA GLN A 70 5.48 -13.60 -5.15
C GLN A 70 4.09 -14.25 -5.04
N SER A 71 3.46 -14.22 -3.85
CA SER A 71 2.13 -14.77 -3.65
C SER A 71 1.08 -13.97 -4.43
N SER A 72 0.08 -14.66 -4.95
CA SER A 72 -1.05 -14.00 -5.60
C SER A 72 -1.85 -13.12 -4.62
N THR A 73 -1.84 -13.45 -3.33
CA THR A 73 -2.46 -12.65 -2.27
C THR A 73 -1.78 -11.29 -2.14
N TYR A 74 -0.45 -11.27 -2.02
CA TYR A 74 0.29 -10.01 -1.95
C TYR A 74 0.11 -9.17 -3.21
N MET A 75 0.20 -9.79 -4.40
CA MET A 75 -0.02 -9.08 -5.67
C MET A 75 -1.39 -8.40 -5.70
N GLN A 76 -2.47 -9.12 -5.34
CA GLN A 76 -3.82 -8.54 -5.30
C GLN A 76 -3.96 -7.43 -4.26
N VAL A 77 -3.40 -7.61 -3.05
CA VAL A 77 -3.39 -6.59 -2.01
C VAL A 77 -2.66 -5.33 -2.49
N PHE A 78 -1.51 -5.48 -3.13
CA PHE A 78 -0.74 -4.35 -3.60
C PHE A 78 -1.41 -3.64 -4.79
N GLU A 79 -1.89 -4.40 -5.78
CA GLU A 79 -2.62 -3.87 -6.94
C GLU A 79 -3.85 -3.06 -6.51
N GLY A 80 -4.56 -3.48 -5.45
CA GLY A 80 -5.68 -2.72 -4.89
C GLY A 80 -5.32 -1.28 -4.51
N PHE A 81 -4.10 -1.06 -3.99
CA PHE A 81 -3.59 0.29 -3.72
C PHE A 81 -3.11 1.00 -4.97
N GLU A 82 -2.49 0.29 -5.92
CA GLU A 82 -2.08 0.89 -7.19
C GLU A 82 -3.29 1.43 -7.99
N PHE A 83 -4.43 0.74 -7.97
CA PHE A 83 -5.68 1.24 -8.54
C PHE A 83 -6.17 2.51 -7.83
N GLY A 84 -6.10 2.56 -6.51
CA GLY A 84 -6.47 3.74 -5.70
C GLY A 84 -5.68 5.00 -6.03
N LEU A 85 -4.43 4.81 -6.49
CA LEU A 85 -3.47 5.87 -6.75
C LEU A 85 -3.23 6.14 -8.24
N ASP A 86 -4.02 5.52 -9.13
CA ASP A 86 -3.85 5.59 -10.59
C ASP A 86 -2.39 5.27 -11.02
N ALA A 87 -1.77 4.30 -10.35
CA ALA A 87 -0.35 3.94 -10.48
C ALA A 87 -0.14 2.49 -10.92
N LEU A 88 -1.18 1.83 -11.45
CA LEU A 88 -1.17 0.41 -11.78
C LEU A 88 0.00 -0.01 -12.68
N GLY A 89 0.79 -0.97 -12.19
CA GLY A 89 1.95 -1.50 -12.90
C GLY A 89 3.12 -0.52 -13.00
N THR A 90 3.06 0.65 -12.36
CA THR A 90 4.14 1.65 -12.45
C THR A 90 5.30 1.28 -11.54
N TRP A 91 5.03 0.64 -10.40
CA TRP A 91 6.08 0.27 -9.46
C TRP A 91 6.60 -1.16 -9.63
N ILE A 92 6.10 -1.92 -10.62
CA ILE A 92 6.50 -3.32 -10.85
C ILE A 92 8.01 -3.49 -11.04
N ASN A 93 8.66 -2.54 -11.73
CA ASN A 93 10.10 -2.55 -11.93
C ASN A 93 10.87 -2.30 -10.63
N THR A 94 10.33 -1.46 -9.74
CA THR A 94 10.93 -1.15 -8.43
C THR A 94 10.77 -2.31 -7.47
N TYR A 95 9.59 -2.94 -7.47
CA TYR A 95 9.34 -4.22 -6.81
C TYR A 95 10.37 -5.26 -7.27
N HIS A 96 10.51 -5.50 -8.58
CA HIS A 96 11.48 -6.47 -9.12
C HIS A 96 12.93 -6.15 -8.74
N ARG A 97 13.33 -4.87 -8.71
CA ARG A 97 14.66 -4.45 -8.25
C ARG A 97 14.87 -4.85 -6.79
N SER A 98 13.91 -4.57 -5.91
CA SER A 98 14.02 -4.90 -4.49
C SER A 98 14.08 -6.41 -4.27
N THR A 99 13.17 -7.18 -4.87
CA THR A 99 13.09 -8.63 -4.66
C THR A 99 14.27 -9.37 -5.27
N SER A 100 14.77 -8.93 -6.42
CA SER A 100 15.93 -9.57 -7.06
C SER A 100 17.23 -9.30 -6.30
N THR A 101 17.40 -8.09 -5.78
CA THR A 101 18.62 -7.69 -5.07
C THR A 101 18.61 -8.02 -3.57
N HIS A 102 17.44 -8.39 -3.02
CA HIS A 102 17.23 -8.52 -1.57
C HIS A 102 17.72 -7.27 -0.84
N GLY A 103 17.25 -6.12 -1.30
CA GLY A 103 17.63 -4.81 -0.78
C GLY A 103 16.59 -3.72 -1.03
N PRO A 104 16.92 -2.48 -0.67
CA PRO A 104 16.01 -1.36 -0.83
C PRO A 104 15.90 -0.92 -2.29
N ALA A 105 14.70 -0.58 -2.73
CA ALA A 105 14.44 0.11 -3.98
C ALA A 105 13.25 1.05 -3.78
N SER A 106 13.26 2.23 -4.39
CA SER A 106 12.16 3.17 -4.24
C SER A 106 11.94 3.96 -5.51
N ASP A 107 10.71 4.42 -5.73
CA ASP A 107 10.33 5.22 -6.88
C ASP A 107 9.16 6.15 -6.55
N VAL A 108 9.04 7.26 -7.28
CA VAL A 108 8.01 8.27 -7.05
C VAL A 108 7.13 8.37 -8.28
N VAL A 109 5.84 8.14 -8.09
CA VAL A 109 4.83 8.22 -9.15
C VAL A 109 3.67 9.06 -8.64
N ASN A 110 3.25 10.07 -9.42
CA ASN A 110 2.13 10.95 -9.08
C ASN A 110 2.22 11.58 -7.67
N GLY A 111 3.45 11.89 -7.22
CA GLY A 111 3.68 12.46 -5.89
C GLY A 111 3.59 11.45 -4.73
N ILE A 112 3.52 10.15 -5.02
CA ILE A 112 3.59 9.06 -4.05
C ILE A 112 4.93 8.34 -4.18
N LEU A 113 5.66 8.28 -3.07
CA LEU A 113 6.86 7.47 -2.91
C LEU A 113 6.45 6.05 -2.53
N ALA A 114 6.76 5.09 -3.40
CA ALA A 114 6.73 3.67 -3.06
C ALA A 114 8.15 3.22 -2.72
N SER A 115 8.37 2.84 -1.46
CA SER A 115 9.62 2.33 -0.94
C SER A 115 9.50 0.85 -0.64
N TYR A 116 10.38 0.05 -1.25
CA TYR A 116 10.45 -1.39 -1.13
C TYR A 116 11.74 -1.76 -0.42
N ASN A 117 11.68 -2.74 0.46
CA ASN A 117 12.86 -3.34 1.07
C ASN A 117 12.62 -4.84 1.25
N THR A 118 13.32 -5.65 0.47
CA THR A 118 13.28 -7.10 0.60
C THR A 118 14.47 -7.53 1.43
N THR A 119 14.23 -8.18 2.56
CA THR A 119 15.29 -8.73 3.41
C THR A 119 15.92 -9.97 2.79
N LYS A 120 17.08 -10.40 3.29
CA LYS A 120 17.72 -11.66 2.88
C LYS A 120 16.86 -12.91 3.12
N ASN A 121 15.87 -12.81 4.01
CA ASN A 121 14.93 -13.89 4.30
C ASN A 121 13.69 -13.82 3.37
N ASN A 122 13.76 -13.06 2.27
CA ASN A 122 12.68 -12.84 1.31
C ASN A 122 11.42 -12.19 1.91
N VAL A 123 11.55 -11.53 3.05
CA VAL A 123 10.46 -10.70 3.62
C VAL A 123 10.52 -9.33 2.96
N LEU A 124 9.47 -8.98 2.24
CA LEU A 124 9.29 -7.68 1.60
C LEU A 124 8.51 -6.75 2.52
N THR A 125 9.06 -5.56 2.75
CA THR A 125 8.33 -4.41 3.29
C THR A 125 8.12 -3.39 2.19
N VAL A 126 6.88 -2.98 1.98
CA VAL A 126 6.50 -1.86 1.10
C VAL A 126 5.93 -0.74 1.95
N SER A 127 6.33 0.48 1.67
CA SER A 127 5.76 1.68 2.27
C SER A 127 5.33 2.64 1.17
N LEU A 128 4.07 3.04 1.18
CA LEU A 128 3.52 4.11 0.35
C LEU A 128 3.38 5.36 1.21
N THR A 129 4.03 6.44 0.82
CA THR A 129 3.97 7.74 1.50
C THR A 129 3.93 8.85 0.47
N ARG A 130 3.44 10.02 0.85
CA ARG A 130 3.63 11.23 0.05
C ARG A 130 5.12 11.50 -0.21
N ALA A 131 5.49 11.73 -1.47
CA ALA A 131 6.80 12.23 -1.84
C ALA A 131 6.91 13.71 -1.42
N LYS A 132 7.98 14.04 -0.68
CA LYS A 132 8.27 15.41 -0.23
C LYS A 132 9.12 16.16 -1.25
#